data_AF-A0A5N9ABN7-F1
#
_entry.id   AF-A0A5N9ABN7-F1
#
_cell.length_a   1.000
_cell.length_b   1.000
_cell.length_c   1.000
_cell.angle_alpha   90.00
_cell.angle_beta   90.00
_cell.angle_gamma   90.00
#
_symmetry.space_group_name_H-M   'P 1'
#
loop_
_entity.id
_entity.type
_entity.pdbx_description
1 polymer ?
#
loop_
_entity_poly.entity_id
_entity_poly.type
_entity_poly.pdbx_seq_one_letter_code
_entity_poly.pdbx_strand_id
1 'polypeptide(L)'
;MIDLLNIAKTEANGNLFNELSNIFEKADVKPDGYPDAVVWQGGNHDGKINPVAHSLTDAYALLGTIAAVDILGLPYYGVPMWSQYRHDTKLEALAWFG
;
A
#
# COMPACT_ATOMS: atom_id res chain seq x y z
N MET A 1 4.02 4.35 -15.71
CA MET A 1 5.09 4.42 -14.70
C MET A 1 4.58 5.30 -13.61
N ILE A 2 4.60 4.78 -12.39
CA ILE A 2 4.08 5.49 -11.22
C ILE A 2 4.96 6.71 -10.90
N ASP A 3 4.35 7.85 -10.56
CA ASP A 3 5.09 9.06 -10.18
C ASP A 3 5.61 8.96 -8.74
N LEU A 4 6.77 8.32 -8.60
CA LEU A 4 7.44 8.12 -7.32
C LEU A 4 7.79 9.45 -6.62
N LEU A 5 8.07 10.52 -7.37
CA LEU A 5 8.40 11.81 -6.78
C LEU A 5 7.17 12.46 -6.16
N ASN A 6 6.00 12.33 -6.81
CA ASN A 6 4.74 12.81 -6.25
C ASN A 6 4.38 12.05 -4.96
N ILE A 7 4.54 10.72 -4.96
CA ILE A 7 4.33 9.89 -3.77
C ILE A 7 5.26 10.35 -2.63
N ALA A 8 6.55 10.54 -2.90
CA ALA A 8 7.52 10.98 -1.89
C ALA A 8 7.15 12.34 -1.28
N LYS A 9 6.73 13.29 -2.12
CA LYS A 9 6.27 14.61 -1.66
C LYS A 9 4.98 14.51 -0.85
N THR A 10 4.08 13.63 -1.23
CA THR A 10 2.78 13.46 -0.55
C THR A 10 2.96 12.75 0.79
N GLU A 11 3.84 11.76 0.88
CA GLU A 11 4.20 11.14 2.16
C GLU A 11 4.76 12.18 3.14
N ALA A 12 5.64 13.06 2.67
CA ALA A 12 6.25 14.10 3.50
C ALA A 12 5.30 15.24 3.90
N ASN A 13 4.30 15.57 3.07
CA ASN A 13 3.41 16.72 3.29
C ASN A 13 1.97 16.34 3.71
N GLY A 14 1.63 15.05 3.71
CA GLY A 14 0.34 14.51 4.13
C GLY A 14 -0.57 14.04 2.98
N ASN A 15 -1.60 13.25 3.36
CA ASN A 15 -2.64 12.66 2.49
C ASN A 15 -2.19 11.53 1.53
N LEU A 16 -1.17 10.76 1.93
CA LEU A 16 -0.70 9.59 1.18
C LEU A 16 -1.81 8.58 0.86
N PHE A 17 -2.81 8.42 1.75
CA PHE A 17 -3.93 7.49 1.53
C PHE A 17 -4.68 7.74 0.22
N ASN A 18 -5.05 8.99 -0.04
CA ASN A 18 -5.82 9.34 -1.23
C ASN A 18 -4.96 9.18 -2.49
N GLU A 19 -3.67 9.55 -2.42
CA GLU A 19 -2.74 9.36 -3.53
C GLU A 19 -2.62 7.88 -3.90
N LEU A 20 -2.34 7.01 -2.91
CA LEU A 20 -2.24 5.57 -3.15
C LEU A 20 -3.57 4.96 -3.64
N SER A 21 -4.71 5.46 -3.15
CA SER A 21 -6.04 5.02 -3.59
C SER A 21 -6.42 5.46 -4.99
N ASN A 22 -5.74 6.46 -5.55
CA ASN A 22 -5.90 6.85 -6.95
C ASN A 22 -5.02 6.02 -7.89
N ILE A 23 -3.95 5.43 -7.36
CA ILE A 23 -2.98 4.64 -8.13
C ILE A 23 -3.37 3.15 -8.12
N PHE A 24 -3.82 2.64 -6.98
CA PHE A 24 -4.10 1.22 -6.79
C PHE A 24 -5.58 0.93 -6.59
N GLU A 25 -6.00 -0.25 -7.02
CA GLU A 25 -7.34 -0.76 -6.77
C GLU A 25 -7.45 -1.26 -5.33
N LYS A 26 -8.62 -1.06 -4.71
CA LYS A 26 -8.90 -1.68 -3.41
C LYS A 26 -9.08 -3.17 -3.61
N ALA A 27 -8.41 -3.95 -2.76
CA ALA A 27 -8.56 -5.39 -2.73
C ALA A 27 -9.75 -5.78 -1.83
N ASP A 28 -10.48 -6.80 -2.27
CA ASP A 28 -11.55 -7.43 -1.49
C ASP A 28 -10.99 -8.25 -0.32
N VAL A 29 -9.74 -8.74 -0.43
CA VAL A 29 -9.07 -9.49 0.64
C VAL A 29 -8.79 -8.59 1.84
N LYS A 30 -9.05 -9.11 3.04
CA LYS A 30 -8.81 -8.46 4.33
C LYS A 30 -8.15 -9.43 5.30
N PRO A 31 -7.32 -8.96 6.24
CA PRO A 31 -6.85 -9.78 7.35
C PRO A 31 -8.03 -10.23 8.22
N ASP A 32 -7.96 -11.46 8.73
CA ASP A 32 -8.96 -12.00 9.63
C ASP A 32 -9.09 -11.13 10.89
N GLY A 33 -10.33 -10.78 11.26
CA GLY A 33 -10.60 -9.90 12.40
C GLY A 33 -10.48 -8.40 12.11
N TYR A 34 -10.10 -8.00 10.89
CA TYR A 34 -9.95 -6.60 10.48
C TYR A 34 -10.74 -6.28 9.21
N PRO A 35 -12.09 -6.26 9.26
CA PRO A 35 -12.93 -6.05 8.07
C PRO A 35 -12.75 -4.68 7.43
N ASP A 36 -12.38 -3.67 8.23
CA ASP A 36 -12.17 -2.29 7.78
C ASP A 36 -10.72 -2.03 7.32
N ALA A 37 -9.87 -3.05 7.29
CA ALA A 37 -8.48 -2.88 6.86
C ALA A 37 -8.42 -2.37 5.42
N VAL A 38 -7.58 -1.38 5.19
CA VAL A 38 -7.25 -0.95 3.84
C VAL A 38 -6.24 -1.94 3.28
N VAL A 39 -6.58 -2.54 2.15
CA VAL A 39 -5.68 -3.37 1.36
C VAL A 39 -5.85 -2.93 -0.08
N TRP A 40 -4.76 -2.65 -0.75
CA TRP A 40 -4.73 -2.41 -2.18
C TRP A 40 -4.17 -3.61 -2.91
N GLN A 41 -4.46 -3.72 -4.19
CA GLN A 41 -3.85 -4.69 -5.08
C GLN A 41 -3.25 -4.00 -6.29
N GLY A 42 -2.20 -4.61 -6.83
CA GLY A 42 -1.60 -4.19 -8.09
C GLY A 42 -0.88 -5.35 -8.78
N GLY A 43 -0.30 -5.06 -9.95
CA GLY A 43 0.29 -6.06 -10.81
C GLY A 43 -0.74 -6.94 -11.52
N ASN A 44 -0.30 -8.07 -12.08
CA ASN A 44 -1.16 -8.95 -12.88
C ASN A 44 -1.74 -10.13 -12.10
N HIS A 45 -2.99 -10.01 -11.65
CA HIS A 45 -3.74 -11.05 -10.94
C HIS A 45 -4.42 -12.04 -11.91
N ASP A 46 -3.62 -12.83 -12.64
CA ASP A 46 -4.12 -13.81 -13.62
C ASP A 46 -4.34 -15.24 -13.07
N GLY A 47 -4.14 -15.41 -11.76
CA GLY A 47 -4.28 -16.70 -11.06
C GLY A 47 -3.14 -17.70 -11.31
N LYS A 48 -2.12 -17.37 -12.11
CA LYS A 48 -0.97 -18.27 -12.33
C LYS A 48 0.08 -18.17 -11.23
N ILE A 49 0.22 -16.99 -10.61
CA ILE A 49 1.19 -16.71 -9.55
C ILE A 49 0.41 -16.21 -8.33
N ASN A 50 0.78 -16.71 -7.15
CA ASN A 50 0.18 -16.25 -5.90
C ASN A 50 0.66 -14.83 -5.57
N PRO A 51 -0.24 -13.90 -5.23
CA PRO A 51 0.14 -12.57 -4.80
C PRO A 51 0.91 -12.60 -3.49
N VAL A 52 1.91 -11.74 -3.37
CA VAL A 52 2.66 -11.52 -2.12
C VAL A 52 2.17 -10.25 -1.46
N ALA A 53 1.95 -10.29 -0.15
CA ALA A 53 1.63 -9.11 0.63
C ALA A 53 2.90 -8.31 0.91
N HIS A 54 2.89 -7.04 0.55
CA HIS A 54 3.95 -6.09 0.87
C HIS A 54 3.42 -5.03 1.83
N SER A 55 4.13 -4.88 2.95
CA SER A 55 3.94 -3.75 3.83
C SER A 55 4.50 -2.52 3.16
N LEU A 56 3.64 -1.55 2.91
CA LEU A 56 4.07 -0.21 2.60
C LEU A 56 4.51 0.38 3.94
N THR A 57 5.82 0.50 4.18
CA THR A 57 6.43 1.10 5.39
C THR A 57 7.07 2.45 5.08
N ASP A 58 7.87 3.06 5.96
CA ASP A 58 8.47 4.40 5.79
C ASP A 58 8.88 4.80 4.36
N ALA A 59 8.90 6.12 4.09
CA ALA A 59 9.11 6.73 2.77
C ALA A 59 10.11 6.00 1.84
N TYR A 60 11.28 5.59 2.35
CA TYR A 60 12.28 4.93 1.51
C TYR A 60 11.85 3.53 1.08
N ALA A 61 11.38 2.72 2.04
CA ALA A 61 10.88 1.38 1.78
C ALA A 61 9.56 1.38 0.98
N LEU A 62 8.66 2.34 1.22
CA LEU A 62 7.46 2.57 0.39
C LEU A 62 7.86 2.73 -1.08
N LEU A 63 8.72 3.69 -1.37
CA LEU A 63 9.08 4.05 -2.74
C LEU A 63 9.80 2.92 -3.45
N GLY A 64 10.73 2.24 -2.77
CA GLY A 64 11.43 1.08 -3.32
C GLY A 64 10.47 -0.06 -3.64
N THR A 65 9.49 -0.32 -2.76
CA THR A 65 8.46 -1.34 -2.99
C THR A 65 7.61 -1.00 -4.20
N ILE A 66 7.08 0.23 -4.28
CA ILE A 66 6.24 0.70 -5.39
C ILE A 66 7.01 0.64 -6.72
N ALA A 67 8.28 1.07 -6.72
CA ALA A 67 9.13 1.00 -7.91
C ALA A 67 9.34 -0.45 -8.37
N ALA A 68 9.64 -1.36 -7.43
CA ALA A 68 9.88 -2.76 -7.74
C ALA A 68 8.63 -3.43 -8.33
N VAL A 69 7.44 -3.22 -7.73
CA VAL A 69 6.21 -3.84 -8.22
C VAL A 69 5.73 -3.26 -9.55
N ASP A 70 5.94 -1.96 -9.82
CA ASP A 70 5.64 -1.33 -11.13
C ASP A 70 6.50 -1.94 -12.25
N ILE A 71 7.78 -2.21 -11.96
CA ILE A 71 8.71 -2.82 -12.93
C ILE A 71 8.43 -4.31 -13.13
N LEU A 72 8.20 -5.05 -12.04
CA LEU A 72 8.06 -6.51 -12.10
C LEU A 72 6.69 -6.96 -12.63
N GLY A 73 5.64 -6.17 -12.41
CA GLY A 73 4.27 -6.50 -12.84
C GLY A 73 3.68 -7.77 -12.20
N LEU A 74 4.34 -8.33 -11.17
CA LEU A 74 3.86 -9.49 -10.43
C LEU A 74 2.66 -9.12 -9.53
N PRO A 75 1.70 -10.03 -9.33
CA PRO A 75 0.56 -9.75 -8.47
C PRO A 75 1.02 -9.53 -7.02
N TYR A 76 0.46 -8.52 -6.37
CA TYR A 76 0.74 -8.24 -4.97
C TYR A 76 -0.45 -7.59 -4.26
N TYR A 77 -0.39 -7.61 -2.93
CA TYR A 77 -1.26 -6.82 -2.05
C TYR A 77 -0.43 -5.76 -1.33
N GLY A 78 -0.80 -4.50 -1.47
CA GLY A 78 -0.22 -3.38 -0.73
C GLY A 78 -0.97 -3.17 0.58
N VAL A 79 -0.29 -3.40 1.70
CA VAL A 79 -0.85 -3.18 3.03
C VAL A 79 -0.18 -1.95 3.65
N PRO A 80 -0.93 -0.86 3.90
CA PRO A 80 -0.36 0.32 4.53
C PRO A 80 0.02 0.02 5.98
N MET A 81 1.27 0.30 6.35
CA MET A 81 1.67 0.33 7.74
C MET A 81 1.20 1.63 8.39
N TRP A 82 0.60 1.54 9.58
CA TRP A 82 0.04 2.72 10.25
C TRP A 82 1.07 3.80 10.61
N SER A 83 2.35 3.43 10.72
CA SER A 83 3.47 4.36 10.94
C SER A 83 3.70 5.33 9.77
N GLN A 84 3.13 5.05 8.60
CA GLN A 84 3.09 5.97 7.46
C GLN A 84 1.87 6.90 7.46
N TYR A 85 0.81 6.58 8.20
CA TYR A 85 -0.32 7.48 8.45
C TYR A 85 -0.01 8.46 9.58
N ARG A 86 1.25 8.88 9.75
CA ARG A 86 1.71 9.76 10.84
C ARG A 86 0.95 11.10 10.94
N HIS A 87 0.11 11.42 9.95
CA HIS A 87 -0.71 12.63 9.89
C HIS A 87 -2.22 12.39 9.71
N ASP A 88 -2.71 11.14 9.65
CA ASP A 88 -4.14 10.83 9.54
C ASP A 88 -4.64 10.05 10.75
N THR A 89 -5.19 10.78 11.72
CA THR A 89 -5.67 10.25 13.01
C THR A 89 -7.10 9.69 12.97
N LYS A 90 -7.74 9.67 11.79
CA LYS A 90 -9.13 9.20 11.64
C LYS A 90 -9.25 7.69 11.42
N LEU A 91 -8.14 7.03 11.14
CA LEU A 91 -8.05 5.59 10.94
C LEU A 91 -7.67 4.94 12.28
N GLU A 92 -8.14 3.71 12.55
CA GLU A 92 -7.81 2.95 13.80
C GLU A 92 -6.30 2.66 13.97
N ALA A 93 -5.85 1.66 14.73
CA ALA A 93 -4.44 1.22 14.74
C ALA A 93 -4.39 -0.31 14.64
N LEU A 94 -3.46 -0.88 13.85
CA LEU A 94 -3.58 -2.26 13.31
C LEU A 94 -2.74 -2.97 14.33
N ALA A 95 -3.40 -3.40 15.39
CA ALA A 95 -2.76 -4.12 16.47
C ALA A 95 -2.10 -5.44 16.00
N TRP A 96 -2.33 -5.87 14.75
CA TRP A 96 -1.75 -7.10 14.18
C TRP A 96 -0.44 -6.89 13.42
N PHE A 97 -0.03 -5.65 13.12
CA PHE A 97 1.28 -5.37 12.53
C PHE A 97 2.29 -5.12 13.65
N GLY A 98 2.67 -6.20 14.35
CA GLY A 98 3.57 -6.22 15.50
C GLY A 98 3.43 -7.49 16.32
#